data_AF-A0A662CAZ2-F1
#
_entry.id   AF-A0A662CAZ2-F1
#
_cell.length_a   1.000
_cell.length_b   1.000
_cell.length_c   1.000
_cell.angle_alpha   90.00
_cell.angle_beta   90.00
_cell.angle_gamma   90.00
#
_symmetry.space_group_name_H-M   'P 1'
#
loop_
_entity.id
_entity.type
_entity.pdbx_description
1 polymer ?
#
loop_
_entity_poly.entity_id
_entity_poly.type
_entity_poly.pdbx_seq_one_letter_code
_entity_poly.pdbx_strand_id
1 'polypeptide(L)'
;MLQPDLEGMTRGELELLQLERLRRTIQRIAENNPRYHKYIGKVHPQDIKSLEDLKHLPFLTKDQLREGYPYGFTCAPRERFLRFHMSSGTTGTPIINFYTRNDINQWAEVMARCYSAAGVTHRDVIQITPSFGLFNGGFGFHYGAEKLGAMIIPIGAGRSMLQLQLMKELEATVLCAIASYPLRL
;
A
#
# COMPACT_ATOMS: atom_id res chain seq x y z
N MET A 1 2.50 -3.54 19.38
CA MET A 1 2.16 -4.50 18.33
C MET A 1 0.67 -4.44 18.10
N LEU A 2 0.26 -4.23 16.86
CA LEU A 2 -1.14 -4.04 16.47
C LEU A 2 -1.83 -5.40 16.20
N GLN A 3 -1.07 -6.37 15.69
CA GLN A 3 -1.51 -7.72 15.36
C GLN A 3 -0.48 -8.73 15.90
N PRO A 4 -0.40 -8.94 17.22
CA PRO A 4 0.63 -9.77 17.85
C PRO A 4 0.75 -11.17 17.25
N ASP A 5 -0.38 -11.80 16.90
CA ASP A 5 -0.41 -13.14 16.32
C ASP A 5 0.26 -13.24 14.95
N LEU A 6 0.29 -12.14 14.19
CA LEU A 6 0.95 -12.06 12.89
C LEU A 6 2.37 -11.50 13.01
N GLU A 7 2.56 -10.50 13.87
CA GLU A 7 3.84 -9.80 14.05
C GLU A 7 4.85 -10.61 14.88
N GLY A 8 4.36 -11.52 15.72
CA GLY A 8 5.15 -12.40 16.58
C GLY A 8 5.38 -13.81 16.04
N MET A 9 5.00 -14.10 14.78
CA MET A 9 5.22 -15.41 14.17
C MET A 9 6.71 -15.79 14.18
N THR A 10 6.99 -17.06 14.44
CA THR A 10 8.33 -17.61 14.22
C THR A 10 8.71 -17.57 12.74
N ARG A 11 10.00 -17.70 12.44
CA ARG A 11 10.48 -17.72 11.04
C ARG A 11 9.77 -18.80 10.21
N GLY A 12 9.63 -20.01 10.75
CA GLY A 12 8.99 -21.12 10.03
C GLY A 12 7.50 -20.90 9.78
N GLU A 13 6.75 -20.37 10.76
CA GLU A 13 5.33 -20.05 10.58
C GLU A 13 5.14 -18.94 9.53
N LEU A 14 6.01 -17.92 9.55
CA LEU A 14 5.96 -16.84 8.57
C LEU A 14 6.26 -17.34 7.15
N GLU A 15 7.24 -18.23 6.99
CA GLU A 15 7.58 -18.81 5.68
C GLU A 15 6.44 -19.65 5.11
N LEU A 16 5.75 -20.43 5.95
CA LEU A 16 4.56 -21.19 5.55
C LEU A 16 3.44 -20.25 5.06
N LEU A 17 3.16 -19.17 5.81
CA LEU A 17 2.17 -18.17 5.43
C LEU A 17 2.54 -17.45 4.11
N GLN A 18 3.81 -17.11 3.94
CA GLN A 18 4.32 -16.48 2.72
C GLN A 18 4.16 -17.39 1.51
N LEU A 19 4.53 -18.67 1.64
CA LEU A 19 4.41 -19.67 0.59
C LEU A 19 2.94 -19.91 0.19
N GLU A 20 2.05 -20.03 1.18
CA GLU A 20 0.60 -20.16 0.95
C GLU A 20 0.05 -18.95 0.16
N ARG A 21 0.36 -17.72 0.61
CA ARG A 21 -0.12 -16.49 -0.03
C ARG A 21 0.49 -16.25 -1.41
N LEU A 22 1.74 -16.64 -1.63
CA LEU A 22 2.39 -16.59 -2.94
C LEU A 22 1.67 -17.53 -3.92
N ARG A 23 1.44 -18.78 -3.53
CA ARG A 23 0.69 -19.76 -4.33
C ARG A 23 -0.71 -19.27 -4.69
N ARG A 24 -1.43 -18.69 -3.71
CA ARG A 24 -2.75 -18.08 -3.93
C ARG A 24 -2.70 -16.90 -4.90
N THR A 25 -1.61 -16.12 -4.87
CA THR A 25 -1.41 -14.98 -5.79
C THR A 25 -1.20 -15.48 -7.22
N ILE A 26 -0.36 -16.49 -7.42
CA ILE A 26 -0.12 -17.12 -8.73
C ILE A 26 -1.41 -17.75 -9.27
N GLN A 27 -2.16 -18.47 -8.42
CA GLN A 27 -3.45 -19.03 -8.79
C GLN A 27 -4.41 -17.93 -9.29
N ARG A 28 -4.51 -16.84 -8.54
CA ARG A 28 -5.37 -15.71 -8.91
C ARG A 28 -4.97 -15.09 -10.24
N ILE A 29 -3.66 -14.97 -10.52
CA ILE A 29 -3.18 -14.47 -11.82
C ILE A 29 -3.59 -15.44 -12.94
N ALA A 30 -3.36 -16.74 -12.77
CA ALA A 30 -3.70 -17.77 -13.75
C ALA A 30 -5.20 -17.78 -14.09
N GLU A 31 -6.07 -17.66 -13.09
CA GLU A 31 -7.52 -17.70 -13.26
C GLU A 31 -8.09 -16.41 -13.85
N ASN A 32 -7.53 -15.24 -13.52
CA ASN A 32 -8.18 -13.95 -13.78
C ASN A 32 -7.46 -13.09 -14.83
N ASN A 33 -6.23 -13.41 -15.23
CA ASN A 33 -5.49 -12.61 -16.19
C ASN A 33 -4.55 -13.47 -17.06
N PRO A 34 -5.04 -13.99 -18.21
CA PRO A 34 -4.23 -14.81 -19.12
C PRO A 34 -2.99 -14.10 -19.68
N ARG A 35 -3.04 -12.76 -19.86
CA ARG A 35 -1.89 -11.97 -20.31
C ARG A 35 -0.80 -11.97 -19.23
N TYR A 36 -1.17 -11.69 -17.98
CA TYR A 36 -0.24 -11.68 -16.87
C TYR A 36 0.26 -13.09 -16.55
N HIS A 37 -0.59 -14.12 -16.65
CA HIS A 37 -0.18 -15.51 -16.52
C HIS A 37 0.86 -15.91 -17.57
N LYS A 38 0.64 -15.55 -18.85
CA LYS A 38 1.63 -15.73 -19.92
C LYS A 38 2.94 -15.00 -19.60
N TYR A 39 2.84 -13.77 -19.08
CA TYR A 39 4.00 -12.97 -18.72
C TYR A 39 4.86 -13.64 -17.64
N ILE A 40 4.24 -14.20 -16.58
CA ILE A 40 4.96 -14.92 -15.52
C ILE A 40 5.37 -16.35 -15.91
N GLY A 41 5.36 -16.70 -17.21
CA GLY A 41 5.80 -18.01 -17.69
C GLY A 41 4.76 -19.13 -17.55
N LYS A 42 3.49 -18.79 -17.37
CA LYS A 42 2.38 -19.74 -17.12
C LYS A 42 2.59 -20.63 -15.89
N VAL A 43 3.34 -20.15 -14.90
CA VAL A 43 3.60 -20.87 -13.65
C VAL A 43 2.29 -21.19 -12.92
N HIS A 44 2.21 -22.39 -12.36
CA HIS A 44 1.10 -22.85 -11.53
C HIS A 44 1.51 -22.88 -10.04
N PRO A 45 0.54 -22.78 -9.11
CA PRO A 45 0.83 -22.80 -7.67
C PRO A 45 1.66 -24.01 -7.22
N GLN A 46 1.47 -25.15 -7.87
CA GLN A 46 2.18 -26.39 -7.57
C GLN A 46 3.65 -26.34 -7.96
N ASP A 47 4.06 -25.45 -8.85
CA ASP A 47 5.45 -25.31 -9.29
C ASP A 47 6.32 -24.58 -8.24
N ILE A 48 5.70 -23.79 -7.35
CA ILE A 48 6.38 -23.12 -6.24
C ILE A 48 6.37 -24.08 -5.03
N LYS A 49 7.47 -24.77 -4.78
CA LYS A 49 7.65 -25.70 -3.66
C LYS A 49 8.17 -24.99 -2.42
N SER A 50 9.00 -23.97 -2.59
CA SER A 50 9.54 -23.16 -1.49
C SER A 50 9.69 -21.69 -1.91
N LEU A 51 10.12 -20.83 -0.98
CA LEU A 51 10.33 -19.40 -1.27
C LEU A 51 11.52 -19.17 -2.21
N GLU A 52 12.47 -20.10 -2.30
CA GLU A 52 13.60 -20.04 -3.23
C GLU A 52 13.16 -20.08 -4.70
N ASP A 53 11.97 -20.62 -5.00
CA ASP A 53 11.44 -20.71 -6.36
C ASP A 53 11.02 -19.34 -6.93
N LEU A 54 10.91 -18.30 -6.08
CA LEU A 54 10.69 -16.92 -6.53
C LEU A 54 11.72 -16.47 -7.58
N LYS A 55 12.96 -17.00 -7.53
CA LYS A 55 14.01 -16.69 -8.50
C LYS A 55 13.69 -17.13 -9.94
N HIS A 56 12.72 -18.04 -10.11
CA HIS A 56 12.28 -18.52 -11.41
C HIS A 56 11.19 -17.64 -12.04
N LEU A 57 10.60 -16.72 -11.27
CA LEU A 57 9.62 -15.77 -11.76
C LEU A 57 10.32 -14.57 -12.44
N PRO A 58 9.81 -14.07 -13.57
CA PRO A 58 10.39 -12.91 -14.24
C PRO A 58 10.12 -11.62 -13.46
N PHE A 59 11.02 -10.66 -13.60
CA PHE A 59 10.85 -9.31 -13.06
C PHE A 59 9.89 -8.48 -13.90
N LEU A 60 8.85 -7.92 -13.27
CA LEU A 60 7.96 -6.94 -13.89
C LEU A 60 8.54 -5.53 -13.82
N THR A 61 8.79 -4.94 -14.99
CA THR A 61 9.38 -3.59 -15.12
C THR A 61 8.31 -2.51 -15.26
N LYS A 62 8.71 -1.26 -15.04
CA LYS A 62 7.82 -0.10 -15.21
C LYS A 62 7.31 0.06 -16.64
N ASP A 63 8.13 -0.23 -17.64
CA ASP A 63 7.73 -0.12 -19.04
C ASP A 63 6.69 -1.18 -19.41
N GLN A 64 6.87 -2.41 -18.93
CA GLN A 64 5.85 -3.45 -19.09
C GLN A 64 4.53 -3.07 -18.41
N LEU A 65 4.57 -2.48 -17.22
CA LEU A 65 3.36 -1.95 -16.57
C LEU A 65 2.65 -0.87 -17.42
N ARG A 66 3.40 -0.04 -18.15
CA ARG A 66 2.84 0.96 -19.08
C ARG A 66 2.15 0.31 -20.28
N GLU A 67 2.71 -0.76 -20.84
CA GLU A 67 2.07 -1.53 -21.92
C GLU A 67 0.76 -2.21 -21.47
N GLY A 68 0.58 -2.37 -20.16
CA GLY A 68 -0.65 -2.85 -19.54
C GLY A 68 -1.67 -1.75 -19.26
N TYR A 69 -1.46 -0.51 -19.66
CA TYR A 69 -2.41 0.56 -19.37
C TYR A 69 -3.81 0.29 -19.99
N PRO A 70 -4.92 0.55 -19.29
CA PRO A 70 -5.01 0.82 -17.85
C PRO A 70 -5.09 -0.47 -17.00
N TYR A 71 -5.63 -1.56 -17.56
CA TYR A 71 -6.13 -2.71 -16.79
C TYR A 71 -5.33 -4.01 -16.97
N GLY A 72 -4.31 -4.01 -17.83
CA GLY A 72 -3.63 -5.19 -18.36
C GLY A 72 -3.00 -6.12 -17.33
N PHE A 73 -2.72 -5.64 -16.10
CA PHE A 73 -2.21 -6.46 -14.99
C PHE A 73 -3.20 -6.61 -13.82
N THR A 74 -4.44 -6.15 -13.99
CA THR A 74 -5.47 -6.32 -12.96
C THR A 74 -5.98 -7.75 -12.92
N CYS A 75 -6.32 -8.25 -11.72
CA CYS A 75 -6.82 -9.62 -11.49
C CYS A 75 -8.14 -9.61 -10.71
N ALA A 76 -8.99 -8.63 -11.02
CA ALA A 76 -10.35 -8.52 -10.51
C ALA A 76 -11.23 -7.88 -11.59
N PRO A 77 -12.54 -8.18 -11.62
CA PRO A 77 -13.45 -7.56 -12.55
C PRO A 77 -13.70 -6.09 -12.18
N ARG A 78 -14.03 -5.25 -13.17
CA ARG A 78 -13.98 -3.78 -13.07
C ARG A 78 -14.89 -3.23 -11.98
N GLU A 79 -16.06 -3.82 -11.81
CA GLU A 79 -17.07 -3.46 -10.82
C GLU A 79 -16.62 -3.67 -9.37
N ARG A 80 -15.53 -4.42 -9.14
CA ARG A 80 -14.95 -4.60 -7.80
C ARG A 80 -13.95 -3.52 -7.42
N PHE A 81 -13.49 -2.69 -8.36
CA PHE A 81 -12.56 -1.61 -8.07
C PHE A 81 -13.31 -0.43 -7.43
N LEU A 82 -12.83 0.00 -6.27
CA LEU A 82 -13.37 1.15 -5.55
C LEU A 82 -12.50 2.40 -5.68
N ARG A 83 -11.21 2.21 -6.04
CA ARG A 83 -10.26 3.31 -6.13
C ARG A 83 -9.15 3.00 -7.11
N PHE A 84 -8.55 4.05 -7.64
CA PHE A 84 -7.24 3.96 -8.25
C PHE A 84 -6.33 5.08 -7.75
N HIS A 85 -5.03 4.82 -7.78
CA HIS A 85 -3.98 5.82 -7.60
C HIS A 85 -3.02 5.73 -8.78
N MET A 86 -2.23 6.78 -8.99
CA MET A 86 -1.21 6.79 -10.03
C MET A 86 0.15 7.25 -9.53
N SER A 87 1.18 6.69 -10.14
CA SER A 87 2.55 7.18 -9.98
C SER A 87 2.66 8.61 -10.51
N SER A 88 3.64 9.38 -10.02
CA SER A 88 3.90 10.79 -10.38
C SER A 88 4.16 11.07 -11.86
N GLY A 89 4.27 10.05 -12.73
CA GLY A 89 4.35 10.25 -14.19
C GLY A 89 5.63 10.93 -14.69
N THR A 90 6.65 11.09 -13.84
CA THR A 90 7.89 11.86 -14.15
C THR A 90 8.68 11.37 -15.37
N THR A 91 8.35 10.19 -15.90
CA THR A 91 9.08 9.50 -16.98
C THR A 91 8.12 9.05 -18.12
N GLY A 92 6.94 9.65 -18.24
CA GLY A 92 5.95 9.31 -19.28
C GLY A 92 4.61 8.82 -18.71
N THR A 93 3.93 7.91 -19.43
CA THR A 93 2.60 7.39 -19.03
C THR A 93 2.63 6.89 -17.58
N PRO A 94 1.73 7.39 -16.72
CA PRO A 94 1.68 6.99 -15.33
C PRO A 94 1.15 5.55 -15.19
N ILE A 95 1.66 4.83 -14.20
CA ILE A 95 1.10 3.54 -13.81
C ILE A 95 -0.15 3.78 -12.98
N ILE A 96 -1.28 3.20 -13.39
CA ILE A 96 -2.52 3.18 -12.63
C ILE A 96 -2.58 1.90 -11.81
N ASN A 97 -2.82 2.04 -10.51
CA ASN A 97 -3.04 0.92 -9.59
C ASN A 97 -4.48 0.97 -9.10
N PHE A 98 -5.24 -0.10 -9.36
CA PHE A 98 -6.62 -0.25 -8.93
C PHE A 98 -6.69 -1.04 -7.62
N TYR A 99 -7.62 -0.65 -6.76
CA TYR A 99 -7.82 -1.24 -5.43
C TYR A 99 -9.26 -1.68 -5.28
N THR A 100 -9.44 -2.94 -4.91
CA THR A 100 -10.72 -3.47 -4.41
C THR A 100 -10.92 -3.05 -2.95
N ARG A 101 -12.12 -3.29 -2.40
CA ARG A 101 -12.39 -3.11 -0.97
C ARG A 101 -11.37 -3.81 -0.07
N ASN A 102 -11.02 -5.05 -0.41
CA ASN A 102 -10.08 -5.82 0.38
C ASN A 102 -8.67 -5.24 0.33
N ASP A 103 -8.25 -4.72 -0.82
CA ASP A 103 -6.92 -4.11 -0.98
C ASP A 103 -6.81 -2.81 -0.16
N ILE A 104 -7.89 -2.01 -0.10
CA ILE A 104 -7.96 -0.82 0.76
C ILE A 104 -7.88 -1.21 2.24
N ASN A 105 -8.61 -2.25 2.66
CA ASN A 105 -8.58 -2.74 4.04
C ASN A 105 -7.19 -3.25 4.43
N GLN A 106 -6.53 -4.00 3.54
CA GLN A 106 -5.17 -4.48 3.75
C GLN A 106 -4.19 -3.31 3.84
N TRP A 107 -4.33 -2.30 2.98
CA TRP A 107 -3.51 -1.09 3.03
C TRP A 107 -3.67 -0.35 4.37
N ALA A 108 -4.91 -0.20 4.85
CA ALA A 108 -5.20 0.37 6.16
C ALA A 108 -4.50 -0.40 7.29
N GLU A 109 -4.54 -1.73 7.27
CA GLU A 109 -3.89 -2.59 8.27
C GLU A 109 -2.36 -2.45 8.27
N VAL A 110 -1.74 -2.46 7.08
CA VAL A 110 -0.29 -2.27 6.95
C VAL A 110 0.13 -0.90 7.46
N MET A 111 -0.60 0.16 7.09
CA MET A 111 -0.28 1.53 7.53
C MET A 111 -0.50 1.71 9.04
N ALA A 112 -1.56 1.13 9.61
CA ALA A 112 -1.77 1.12 11.06
C ALA A 112 -0.63 0.38 11.79
N ARG A 113 -0.12 -0.71 11.22
CA ARG A 113 1.05 -1.41 11.76
C ARG A 113 2.30 -0.54 11.72
N CYS A 114 2.52 0.21 10.63
CA CYS A 114 3.62 1.18 10.54
C CYS A 114 3.53 2.25 11.64
N TYR A 115 2.34 2.78 11.91
CA TYR A 115 2.12 3.71 13.02
C TYR A 115 2.45 3.06 14.37
N SER A 116 1.92 1.87 14.65
CA SER A 116 2.21 1.16 15.89
C SER A 116 3.71 0.86 16.06
N ALA A 117 4.41 0.52 14.98
CA ALA A 117 5.85 0.30 14.98
C ALA A 117 6.64 1.60 15.26
N ALA A 118 6.10 2.75 14.87
CA ALA A 118 6.64 4.08 15.21
C ALA A 118 6.26 4.56 16.63
N GLY A 119 5.61 3.71 17.44
CA GLY A 119 5.18 4.06 18.80
C GLY A 119 3.88 4.87 18.87
N VAL A 120 3.21 5.09 17.73
CA VAL A 120 1.96 5.84 17.66
C VAL A 120 0.80 4.98 18.14
N THR A 121 -0.14 5.60 18.85
CA THR A 121 -1.30 4.98 19.48
C THR A 121 -2.58 5.73 19.15
N HIS A 122 -3.74 5.20 19.57
CA HIS A 122 -5.04 5.88 19.45
C HIS A 122 -5.13 7.21 20.24
N ARG A 123 -4.17 7.47 21.14
CA ARG A 123 -4.12 8.71 21.95
C ARG A 123 -3.44 9.86 21.22
N ASP A 124 -2.80 9.58 20.09
CA ASP A 124 -2.09 10.58 19.31
C ASP A 124 -3.00 11.40 18.41
N VAL A 125 -2.58 12.63 18.14
CA VAL A 125 -3.19 13.54 17.17
C VAL A 125 -2.27 13.61 15.95
N ILE A 126 -2.73 13.08 14.83
CA ILE A 126 -1.91 12.82 13.63
C ILE A 126 -2.23 13.86 12.55
N GLN A 127 -1.26 14.73 12.23
CA GLN A 127 -1.38 15.67 11.11
C GLN A 127 -0.83 15.07 9.82
N ILE A 128 -1.68 14.99 8.79
CA ILE A 128 -1.35 14.40 7.49
C ILE A 128 -1.14 15.49 6.45
N THR A 129 0.10 15.62 6.00
CA THR A 129 0.53 16.67 5.04
C THR A 129 0.66 16.20 3.59
N PRO A 130 0.79 14.89 3.27
CA PRO A 130 0.70 14.44 1.89
C PRO A 130 -0.68 14.72 1.26
N SER A 131 -0.69 14.98 -0.05
CA SER A 131 -1.93 15.31 -0.77
C SER A 131 -2.95 14.17 -0.79
N PHE A 132 -4.22 14.53 -0.67
CA PHE A 132 -5.37 13.65 -0.83
C PHE A 132 -5.86 13.67 -2.28
N GLY A 133 -5.15 12.97 -3.15
CA GLY A 133 -5.47 12.92 -4.56
C GLY A 133 -5.00 11.64 -5.23
N LEU A 134 -4.52 11.77 -6.46
CA LEU A 134 -4.02 10.65 -7.25
C LEU A 134 -2.74 10.04 -6.68
N PHE A 135 -1.98 10.81 -5.90
CA PHE A 135 -0.90 10.29 -5.06
C PHE A 135 -1.48 9.51 -3.88
N ASN A 136 -0.93 8.33 -3.60
CA ASN A 136 -1.44 7.43 -2.57
C ASN A 136 -1.08 7.88 -1.13
N GLY A 137 -0.09 8.77 -0.94
CA GLY A 137 0.42 9.11 0.39
C GLY A 137 -0.64 9.60 1.37
N GLY A 138 -1.46 10.59 1.00
CA GLY A 138 -2.46 11.16 1.91
C GLY A 138 -3.46 10.12 2.40
N PHE A 139 -4.04 9.35 1.46
CA PHE A 139 -4.99 8.28 1.77
C PHE A 139 -4.36 7.12 2.55
N GLY A 140 -3.10 6.78 2.29
CA GLY A 140 -2.41 5.72 3.04
C GLY A 140 -2.24 6.07 4.50
N PHE A 141 -1.70 7.26 4.78
CA PHE A 141 -1.59 7.75 6.16
C PHE A 141 -2.96 7.86 6.83
N HIS A 142 -3.99 8.28 6.08
CA HIS A 142 -5.33 8.44 6.60
C HIS A 142 -5.97 7.10 6.98
N TYR A 143 -5.98 6.11 6.08
CA TYR A 143 -6.55 4.80 6.37
C TYR A 143 -5.84 4.09 7.52
N GLY A 144 -4.51 4.23 7.61
CA GLY A 144 -3.77 3.69 8.75
C GLY A 144 -4.14 4.34 10.07
N ALA A 145 -4.24 5.66 10.10
CA ALA A 145 -4.59 6.41 11.31
C ALA A 145 -6.04 6.13 11.75
N GLU A 146 -6.97 6.06 10.79
CA GLU A 146 -8.38 5.73 11.03
C GLU A 146 -8.51 4.32 11.59
N LYS A 147 -7.81 3.35 10.99
CA LYS A 147 -7.78 1.96 11.47
C LYS A 147 -7.15 1.84 12.87
N LEU A 148 -6.15 2.68 13.19
CA LEU A 148 -5.55 2.75 14.53
C LEU A 148 -6.50 3.38 15.57
N GLY A 149 -7.49 4.16 15.14
CA GLY A 149 -8.42 4.88 16.00
C GLY A 149 -7.85 6.19 16.56
N ALA A 150 -6.84 6.76 15.91
CA ALA A 150 -6.23 8.04 16.30
C ALA A 150 -6.99 9.24 15.69
N MET A 151 -6.91 10.40 16.33
CA MET A 151 -7.48 11.63 15.77
C MET A 151 -6.64 12.09 14.57
N ILE A 152 -7.31 12.49 13.49
CA ILE A 152 -6.65 12.88 12.23
C ILE A 152 -6.89 14.36 11.94
N ILE A 153 -5.82 15.08 11.61
CA ILE A 153 -5.87 16.41 10.98
C ILE A 153 -5.54 16.22 9.48
N PRO A 154 -6.55 16.08 8.60
CA PRO A 154 -6.33 15.75 7.18
C PRO A 154 -6.08 17.03 6.34
N ILE A 155 -5.06 17.81 6.68
CA ILE A 155 -4.81 19.11 6.06
C ILE A 155 -4.33 19.02 4.60
N GLY A 156 -3.61 17.95 4.25
CA GLY A 156 -3.03 17.80 2.92
C GLY A 156 -1.83 18.74 2.68
N ALA A 157 -1.49 18.92 1.40
CA ALA A 157 -0.24 19.58 1.01
C ALA A 157 -0.30 21.11 1.03
N GLY A 158 0.82 21.74 1.40
CA GLY A 158 0.98 23.19 1.38
C GLY A 158 0.32 23.89 2.56
N ARG A 159 0.01 25.20 2.42
CA ARG A 159 -0.57 26.04 3.48
C ARG A 159 0.24 26.03 4.79
N SER A 160 1.57 26.20 4.70
CA SER A 160 2.50 26.04 5.84
C SER A 160 2.07 26.80 7.10
N MET A 161 1.59 28.05 6.98
CA MET A 161 1.13 28.82 8.15
C MET A 161 -0.08 28.16 8.85
N LEU A 162 -1.04 27.63 8.08
CA LEU A 162 -2.15 26.89 8.66
C LEU A 162 -1.68 25.57 9.26
N GLN A 163 -0.69 24.91 8.66
CA GLN A 163 -0.12 23.68 9.22
C GLN A 163 0.43 23.92 10.62
N LEU A 164 1.25 24.96 10.79
CA LEU A 164 1.81 25.35 12.09
C LEU A 164 0.71 25.74 13.08
N GLN A 165 -0.29 26.50 12.61
CA GLN A 165 -1.43 26.91 13.43
C GLN A 165 -2.18 25.69 13.97
N LEU A 166 -2.57 24.74 13.10
CA LEU A 166 -3.30 23.55 13.52
C LEU A 166 -2.45 22.62 14.40
N MET A 167 -1.15 22.47 14.10
CA MET A 167 -0.25 21.69 14.97
C MET A 167 -0.25 22.24 16.39
N LYS A 168 -0.22 23.56 16.53
CA LYS A 168 -0.20 24.23 17.84
C LYS A 168 -1.56 24.18 18.52
N GLU A 169 -2.63 24.54 17.81
CA GLU A 169 -3.98 24.66 18.39
C GLU A 169 -4.63 23.32 18.71
N LEU A 170 -4.31 22.28 17.94
CA LEU A 170 -4.85 20.93 18.11
C LEU A 170 -3.84 19.97 18.76
N GLU A 171 -2.70 20.50 19.24
CA GLU A 171 -1.67 19.76 19.94
C GLU A 171 -1.23 18.48 19.21
N ALA A 172 -0.90 18.61 17.92
CA ALA A 172 -0.48 17.48 17.10
C ALA A 172 0.77 16.78 17.67
N THR A 173 0.66 15.48 17.97
CA THR A 173 1.76 14.67 18.51
C THR A 173 2.53 13.91 17.42
N VAL A 174 1.95 13.78 16.22
CA VAL A 174 2.53 13.05 15.09
C VAL A 174 2.40 13.86 13.81
N LEU A 175 3.51 13.97 13.07
CA LEU A 175 3.55 14.58 11.75
C LEU A 175 3.82 13.54 10.66
N CYS A 176 2.85 13.31 9.78
CA CYS A 176 3.04 12.53 8.58
C CYS A 176 3.43 13.46 7.43
N ALA A 177 4.64 13.30 6.90
CA ALA A 177 5.15 14.17 5.85
C ALA A 177 6.21 13.50 4.96
N ILE A 178 6.41 14.09 3.78
CA ILE A 178 7.61 13.85 2.98
C ILE A 178 8.76 14.59 3.66
N ALA A 179 9.89 13.92 3.91
CA ALA A 179 10.97 14.43 4.77
C ALA A 179 11.47 15.85 4.44
N SER A 180 11.38 16.27 3.18
CA SER A 180 11.78 17.62 2.75
C SER A 180 10.82 18.75 3.17
N TYR A 181 9.56 18.44 3.49
CA TYR A 181 8.54 19.43 3.81
C TYR A 181 8.59 19.93 5.26
N PRO A 182 8.77 19.09 6.30
CA PRO A 182 8.95 19.55 7.68
C PRO A 182 10.13 20.51 7.86
N LEU A 183 11.18 20.39 7.04
CA LEU A 183 12.32 21.32 7.04
C LEU A 183 11.96 22.74 6.56
N ARG A 184 10.75 22.93 6.01
CA ARG A 184 10.22 24.20 5.48
C ARG A 184 9.03 24.72 6.30
N LEU A 185 8.69 24.04 7.39
CA LEU A 185 7.65 24.46 8.32
C LEU A 185 8.26 25.38 9.39
#